data_AF-A0A4Q4XXX2-F1
#
_entry.id   AF-A0A4Q4XXX2-F1
#
_cell.length_a   1.000
_cell.length_b   1.000
_cell.length_c   1.000
_cell.angle_alpha   90.00
_cell.angle_beta   90.00
_cell.angle_gamma   90.00
#
_symmetry.space_group_name_H-M   'P 1'
#
loop_
_entity.id
_entity.type
_entity.pdbx_description
1 polymer ?
#
loop_
_entity_poly.entity_id
_entity_poly.type
_entity_poly.pdbx_seq_one_letter_code
_entity_poly.pdbx_strand_id
1 'polypeptide(L)'
;METFQTLPLEIFTKVLSFLPAIEDVMNVAITNRFNYQRVRGSESYIVHQVLINQLDVDPLAICVARYAAATAPWKYSKDIGDAIAEDQDDYLKKIMAFGEQYLSKQATKLLLPARAFTLKMASSIISFDVCAFRIAERIATGILTDKNTDLTPRPTEIARVKRSLYILDIIGHILHSTPFTLEEHRGHDPARQNTAFTKFWLNFAPWECAQVQGLEWIMMDLIDGAYVAKHGGIPVPNKRRVDMKHARQLMLILGVEALEPLVVRQEFPAAWEDLYATLQQEDRKTADNRRYEKITEVTYEDYFRWFDLSAVDQTQGDVDEYETTIDAFNIDGYDATNDTGARDAWFWQLNRFWGILVHDPVFYEAGNEWDVGDWEYSPHQVLWWDRERMEEVIEIPSFEDMMEVLKENVLVVTRPDA
;
A
#
# COMPACT_ATOMS: atom_id res chain seq x y z
N MET A 1 -2.82 -45.78 -28.80
CA MET A 1 -2.70 -44.31 -28.69
C MET A 1 -2.96 -43.97 -27.24
N GLU A 2 -1.93 -43.61 -26.49
CA GLU A 2 -2.13 -43.01 -25.16
C GLU A 2 -2.72 -41.63 -25.40
N THR A 3 -3.89 -41.38 -24.84
CA THR A 3 -4.54 -40.07 -24.92
C THR A 3 -4.31 -39.34 -23.61
N PHE A 4 -4.39 -38.02 -23.60
CA PHE A 4 -4.29 -37.23 -22.38
C PHE A 4 -5.27 -37.71 -21.27
N GLN A 5 -6.41 -38.29 -21.68
CA GLN A 5 -7.41 -38.89 -20.80
C GLN A 5 -6.96 -40.19 -20.13
N THR A 6 -6.01 -40.94 -20.70
CA THR A 6 -5.51 -42.21 -20.15
C THR A 6 -4.33 -42.07 -19.20
N LEU A 7 -3.83 -40.84 -18.99
CA LEU A 7 -2.71 -40.61 -18.06
C LEU A 7 -3.11 -40.98 -16.62
N PRO A 8 -2.19 -41.54 -15.80
CA PRO A 8 -2.36 -41.65 -14.34
C PRO A 8 -2.63 -40.30 -13.68
N LEU A 9 -3.33 -40.29 -12.54
CA LEU A 9 -3.74 -39.06 -11.86
C LEU A 9 -2.52 -38.18 -11.53
N GLU A 10 -1.47 -38.80 -11.03
CA GLU A 10 -0.22 -38.16 -10.61
C GLU A 10 0.47 -37.47 -11.79
N ILE A 11 0.50 -38.12 -12.96
CA ILE A 11 1.12 -37.56 -14.17
C ILE A 11 0.29 -36.40 -14.73
N PHE A 12 -1.04 -36.54 -14.76
CA PHE A 12 -1.93 -35.47 -15.19
C PHE A 12 -1.81 -34.24 -14.29
N THR A 13 -1.86 -34.43 -12.97
CA THR A 13 -1.70 -33.36 -11.98
C THR A 13 -0.35 -32.68 -12.16
N LYS A 14 0.73 -33.45 -12.31
CA LYS A 14 2.07 -32.91 -12.57
C LYS A 14 2.13 -32.10 -13.86
N VAL A 15 1.52 -32.57 -14.95
CA VAL A 15 1.48 -31.84 -16.23
C VAL A 15 0.73 -30.52 -16.07
N LEU A 16 -0.43 -30.51 -15.39
CA LEU A 16 -1.19 -29.28 -15.18
C LEU A 16 -0.47 -28.30 -14.27
N SER A 17 0.28 -28.77 -13.27
CA SER A 17 1.12 -27.93 -12.42
C SER A 17 2.25 -27.22 -13.16
N PHE A 18 2.58 -27.61 -14.39
CA PHE A 18 3.57 -26.95 -15.24
C PHE A 18 2.95 -26.01 -16.28
N LEU A 19 1.63 -25.84 -16.28
CA LEU A 19 1.01 -24.85 -17.15
C LEU A 19 1.45 -23.44 -16.74
N PRO A 20 1.62 -22.53 -17.73
CA PRO A 20 2.13 -21.18 -17.47
C PRO A 20 1.08 -20.27 -16.84
N ALA A 21 -0.21 -20.59 -17.00
CA ALA A 21 -1.31 -19.74 -16.56
C ALA A 21 -2.48 -20.55 -15.96
N ILE A 22 -3.20 -19.94 -15.02
CA ILE A 22 -4.39 -20.53 -14.39
C ILE A 22 -5.52 -20.73 -15.41
N GLU A 23 -5.61 -19.85 -16.40
CA GLU A 23 -6.57 -19.93 -17.50
C GLU A 23 -6.40 -21.24 -18.29
N ASP A 24 -5.17 -21.74 -18.46
CA ASP A 24 -4.93 -23.00 -19.14
C ASP A 24 -5.44 -24.20 -18.35
N VAL A 25 -5.29 -24.18 -17.01
CA VAL A 25 -5.87 -25.19 -16.13
C VAL A 25 -7.39 -25.20 -16.25
N MET A 26 -8.00 -24.01 -16.25
CA MET A 26 -9.45 -23.85 -16.44
C MET A 26 -9.90 -24.38 -17.81
N ASN A 27 -9.17 -24.04 -18.88
CA ASN A 27 -9.43 -24.51 -20.23
C ASN A 27 -9.38 -26.04 -20.31
N VAL A 28 -8.41 -26.69 -19.66
CA VAL A 28 -8.36 -28.15 -19.57
C VAL A 28 -9.54 -28.70 -18.79
N ALA A 29 -9.90 -28.09 -17.65
CA ALA A 29 -11.00 -28.55 -16.81
C ALA A 29 -12.35 -28.53 -17.54
N ILE A 30 -12.62 -27.51 -18.37
CA ILE A 30 -13.90 -27.38 -19.09
C ILE A 30 -14.02 -28.29 -20.31
N THR A 31 -12.92 -28.88 -20.81
CA THR A 31 -12.97 -29.73 -22.01
C THR A 31 -13.89 -30.95 -21.87
N ASN A 32 -13.96 -31.57 -20.69
CA ASN A 32 -14.87 -32.67 -20.41
C ASN A 32 -15.02 -32.91 -18.90
N ARG A 33 -16.10 -33.61 -18.52
CA ARG A 33 -16.43 -33.93 -17.11
C ARG A 33 -15.34 -34.72 -16.39
N PHE A 34 -14.63 -35.60 -17.10
CA PHE A 34 -13.59 -36.44 -16.49
C PHE A 34 -12.37 -35.61 -16.09
N ASN A 35 -11.90 -34.72 -16.96
CA ASN A 35 -10.84 -33.76 -16.66
C ASN A 35 -11.24 -32.83 -15.50
N TYR A 36 -12.48 -32.32 -15.51
CA TYR A 36 -12.99 -31.52 -14.40
C TYR A 36 -12.89 -32.24 -13.05
N GLN A 37 -13.30 -33.51 -12.98
CA GLN A 37 -13.22 -34.30 -11.75
C GLN A 37 -11.78 -34.51 -11.28
N ARG A 38 -10.84 -34.74 -12.20
CA ARG A 38 -9.42 -34.90 -11.88
C ARG A 38 -8.80 -33.60 -11.37
N VAL A 39 -9.08 -32.47 -12.04
CA VAL A 39 -8.66 -31.14 -11.60
C VAL A 39 -9.21 -30.86 -10.21
N ARG A 40 -10.51 -31.08 -9.98
CA ARG A 40 -11.13 -30.87 -8.66
C ARG A 40 -10.48 -31.72 -7.55
N GLY A 41 -10.05 -32.94 -7.86
CA GLY A 41 -9.37 -33.83 -6.90
C GLY A 41 -7.94 -33.42 -6.54
N SER A 42 -7.30 -32.55 -7.34
CA SER A 42 -5.93 -32.08 -7.12
C SER A 42 -5.80 -30.56 -7.24
N GLU A 43 -6.92 -29.85 -7.08
CA GLU A 43 -7.07 -28.43 -7.41
C GLU A 43 -6.03 -27.58 -6.69
N SER A 44 -5.94 -27.76 -5.37
CA SER A 44 -5.08 -26.96 -4.52
C SER A 44 -3.59 -27.08 -4.88
N TYR A 45 -3.12 -28.29 -5.19
CA TYR A 45 -1.74 -28.51 -5.63
C TYR A 45 -1.46 -27.90 -7.01
N ILE A 46 -2.36 -28.10 -7.97
CA ILE A 46 -2.21 -27.56 -9.33
C ILE A 46 -2.18 -26.03 -9.27
N VAL A 47 -3.17 -25.44 -8.62
CA VAL A 47 -3.34 -23.99 -8.51
C VAL A 47 -2.15 -23.34 -7.80
N HIS A 48 -1.74 -23.90 -6.66
CA HIS A 48 -0.59 -23.39 -5.92
C HIS A 48 0.67 -23.35 -6.79
N GLN A 49 0.97 -24.43 -7.51
CA GLN A 49 2.17 -24.48 -8.35
C GLN A 49 2.08 -23.55 -9.55
N VAL A 50 0.92 -23.46 -10.22
CA VAL A 50 0.75 -22.57 -11.38
C VAL A 50 0.85 -21.10 -10.97
N LEU A 51 0.29 -20.70 -9.82
CA LEU A 51 0.45 -19.34 -9.31
C LEU A 51 1.91 -19.01 -8.99
N ILE A 52 2.67 -19.95 -8.42
CA ILE A 52 4.12 -19.77 -8.21
C ILE A 52 4.84 -19.59 -9.55
N ASN A 53 4.52 -20.39 -10.56
CA ASN A 53 5.16 -20.27 -11.88
C ASN A 53 4.82 -18.93 -12.55
N GLN A 54 3.61 -18.40 -12.34
CA GLN A 54 3.10 -17.20 -13.01
C GLN A 54 3.53 -15.90 -12.31
N LEU A 55 3.60 -15.89 -10.97
CA LEU A 55 3.83 -14.68 -10.16
C LEU A 55 5.11 -14.70 -9.33
N ASP A 56 5.81 -15.83 -9.23
CA ASP A 56 6.84 -16.10 -8.23
C ASP A 56 6.30 -16.14 -6.78
N VAL A 57 7.09 -16.64 -5.83
CA VAL A 57 6.69 -16.83 -4.43
C VAL A 57 6.49 -15.51 -3.71
N ASP A 58 7.44 -14.57 -3.86
CA ASP A 58 7.43 -13.32 -3.10
C ASP A 58 6.26 -12.41 -3.49
N PRO A 59 5.96 -12.16 -4.79
CA PRO A 59 4.79 -11.37 -5.17
C PRO A 59 3.48 -12.10 -4.86
N LEU A 60 3.46 -13.43 -4.88
CA LEU A 60 2.25 -14.20 -4.56
C LEU A 60 1.83 -14.00 -3.10
N ALA A 61 2.77 -13.82 -2.16
CA ALA A 61 2.44 -13.62 -0.74
C ALA A 61 1.53 -12.38 -0.51
N ILE A 62 1.87 -11.22 -1.09
CA ILE A 62 1.03 -10.02 -0.98
C ILE A 62 -0.28 -10.14 -1.77
N CYS A 63 -0.28 -10.86 -2.90
CA CYS A 63 -1.50 -11.16 -3.65
C CYS A 63 -2.51 -11.97 -2.80
N VAL A 64 -2.01 -12.97 -2.06
CA VAL A 64 -2.82 -13.79 -1.15
C VAL A 64 -3.37 -12.95 0.00
N ALA A 65 -2.55 -12.07 0.59
CA ALA A 65 -3.00 -11.17 1.63
C ALA A 65 -4.12 -10.23 1.14
N ARG A 66 -3.98 -9.65 -0.07
CA ARG A 66 -5.03 -8.85 -0.70
C ARG A 66 -6.30 -9.64 -0.91
N TYR A 67 -6.22 -10.85 -1.45
CA TYR A 67 -7.41 -11.71 -1.62
C TYR A 67 -8.10 -11.99 -0.27
N ALA A 68 -7.32 -12.27 0.77
CA ALA A 68 -7.85 -12.49 2.12
C ALA A 68 -8.54 -11.23 2.68
N ALA A 69 -7.98 -10.03 2.47
CA ALA A 69 -8.61 -8.77 2.85
C ALA A 69 -9.91 -8.52 2.04
N ALA A 70 -9.88 -8.80 0.74
CA ALA A 70 -11.03 -8.66 -0.15
C ALA A 70 -12.17 -9.64 0.19
N THR A 71 -11.89 -10.78 0.81
CA THR A 71 -12.89 -11.81 1.13
C THR A 71 -13.14 -12.02 2.63
N ALA A 72 -12.50 -11.23 3.49
CA ALA A 72 -12.66 -11.29 4.93
C ALA A 72 -14.15 -11.11 5.32
N PRO A 73 -14.79 -12.09 6.00
CA PRO A 73 -16.20 -12.00 6.36
C PRO A 73 -16.48 -11.04 7.51
N TRP A 74 -15.44 -10.67 8.26
CA TRP A 74 -15.51 -9.80 9.43
C TRP A 74 -15.30 -8.31 9.11
N LYS A 75 -14.93 -7.97 7.87
CA LYS A 75 -14.75 -6.56 7.51
C LYS A 75 -16.11 -5.89 7.41
N TYR A 76 -16.15 -4.62 7.77
CA TYR A 76 -17.32 -3.79 7.60
C TYR A 76 -17.64 -3.58 6.13
N SER A 77 -18.93 -3.53 5.79
CA SER A 77 -19.35 -3.19 4.43
C SER A 77 -18.79 -1.83 4.05
N LYS A 78 -18.40 -1.67 2.78
CA LYS A 78 -18.09 -0.35 2.22
C LYS A 78 -19.36 0.47 2.01
N ASP A 79 -20.52 -0.18 1.96
CA ASP A 79 -21.80 0.47 1.77
C ASP A 79 -22.21 1.27 3.02
N ILE A 80 -22.57 2.52 2.78
CA ILE A 80 -23.05 3.51 3.75
C ILE A 80 -24.35 2.98 4.37
N GLY A 81 -24.24 2.23 5.45
CA GLY A 81 -25.35 1.74 6.24
C GLY A 81 -24.88 1.52 7.66
N ASP A 82 -25.77 1.75 8.63
CA ASP A 82 -25.51 1.60 10.07
C ASP A 82 -25.08 0.17 10.41
N ALA A 83 -23.83 -0.17 10.14
CA ALA A 83 -23.22 -1.36 10.66
C ALA A 83 -23.16 -1.18 12.18
N ILE A 84 -23.92 -2.02 12.88
CA ILE A 84 -23.88 -2.11 14.34
C ILE A 84 -22.43 -2.39 14.69
N ALA A 85 -21.83 -1.52 15.50
CA ALA A 85 -20.45 -1.69 15.95
C ALA A 85 -20.32 -3.10 16.58
N GLU A 86 -19.51 -3.97 15.96
CA GLU A 86 -19.05 -5.18 16.64
C GLU A 86 -18.21 -4.77 17.86
N ASP A 87 -17.90 -5.73 18.73
CA ASP A 87 -16.93 -5.52 19.80
C ASP A 87 -15.59 -5.00 19.20
N GLN A 88 -15.18 -3.79 19.61
CA GLN A 88 -13.97 -3.14 19.15
C GLN A 88 -12.73 -4.01 19.39
N ASP A 89 -12.65 -4.66 20.55
CA ASP A 89 -11.51 -5.51 20.90
C ASP A 89 -11.46 -6.73 19.97
N ASP A 90 -12.61 -7.26 19.55
CA ASP A 90 -12.68 -8.36 18.59
C ASP A 90 -12.22 -7.93 17.20
N TYR A 91 -12.64 -6.75 16.72
CA TYR A 91 -12.17 -6.20 15.46
C TYR A 91 -10.65 -5.96 15.44
N LEU A 92 -10.10 -5.37 16.51
CA LEU A 92 -8.65 -5.17 16.63
C LEU A 92 -7.88 -6.49 16.70
N LYS A 93 -8.41 -7.51 17.37
CA LYS A 93 -7.84 -8.88 17.36
C LYS A 93 -7.85 -9.49 15.96
N LYS A 94 -8.92 -9.30 15.19
CA LYS A 94 -9.01 -9.76 13.79
C LYS A 94 -7.96 -9.09 12.90
N ILE A 95 -7.68 -7.80 13.08
CA ILE A 95 -6.59 -7.10 12.37
C ILE A 95 -5.22 -7.72 12.70
N MET A 96 -4.91 -7.92 13.98
CA MET A 96 -3.64 -8.54 14.38
C MET A 96 -3.50 -9.96 13.83
N ALA A 97 -4.55 -10.78 13.96
CA ALA A 97 -4.57 -12.14 13.43
C ALA A 97 -4.44 -12.16 11.90
N PHE A 98 -5.01 -11.19 11.20
CA PHE A 98 -4.83 -11.03 9.75
C PHE A 98 -3.36 -10.79 9.40
N GLY A 99 -2.69 -9.89 10.12
CA GLY A 99 -1.25 -9.65 9.98
C GLY A 99 -0.47 -10.96 10.14
N GLU A 100 -0.62 -11.62 11.29
CA GLU A 100 0.08 -12.87 11.61
C GLU A 100 -0.17 -14.02 10.60
N GLN A 101 -1.39 -14.10 10.04
CA GLN A 101 -1.79 -15.20 9.16
C GLN A 101 -1.39 -14.98 7.70
N TYR A 102 -1.39 -13.74 7.21
CA TYR A 102 -1.27 -13.44 5.78
C TYR A 102 -0.12 -12.49 5.43
N LEU A 103 0.26 -11.60 6.34
CA LEU A 103 1.34 -10.65 6.15
C LEU A 103 2.51 -11.07 7.05
N SER A 104 3.39 -11.93 6.54
CA SER A 104 4.68 -12.16 7.21
C SER A 104 5.45 -10.83 7.36
N LYS A 105 6.64 -10.85 7.98
CA LYS A 105 7.60 -9.73 7.85
C LYS A 105 7.75 -9.37 6.36
N GLN A 106 7.36 -8.14 5.99
CA GLN A 106 7.33 -7.60 4.62
C GLN A 106 6.41 -8.35 3.64
N ALA A 107 5.46 -9.17 4.08
CA ALA A 107 4.56 -9.90 3.18
C ALA A 107 5.28 -10.61 1.99
N THR A 108 6.53 -11.06 2.20
CA THR A 108 7.34 -11.78 1.20
C THR A 108 7.22 -13.29 1.36
N LYS A 109 6.89 -13.77 2.56
CA LYS A 109 6.74 -15.21 2.82
C LYS A 109 5.29 -15.62 2.61
N LEU A 110 5.09 -16.59 1.72
CA LEU A 110 3.80 -17.22 1.54
C LEU A 110 3.48 -18.12 2.75
N LEU A 111 2.66 -17.60 3.67
CA LEU A 111 2.26 -18.31 4.89
C LEU A 111 1.12 -19.31 4.67
N LEU A 112 0.36 -19.15 3.59
CA LEU A 112 -0.80 -19.97 3.31
C LEU A 112 -0.37 -21.34 2.76
N PRO A 113 -0.82 -22.48 3.36
CA PRO A 113 -0.42 -23.79 2.88
C PRO A 113 -1.06 -24.10 1.52
N ALA A 114 -0.34 -24.83 0.66
CA ALA A 114 -0.78 -25.20 -0.69
C ALA A 114 -2.22 -25.75 -0.75
N ARG A 115 -2.65 -26.52 0.27
CA ARG A 115 -4.00 -27.10 0.37
C ARG A 115 -5.15 -26.07 0.41
N ALA A 116 -4.87 -24.82 0.75
CA ALA A 116 -5.88 -23.76 0.86
C ALA A 116 -6.16 -23.04 -0.47
N PHE A 117 -5.35 -23.30 -1.50
CA PHE A 117 -5.50 -22.65 -2.80
C PHE A 117 -6.68 -23.25 -3.58
N THR A 118 -7.41 -22.37 -4.27
CA THR A 118 -8.58 -22.72 -5.09
C THR A 118 -8.53 -21.95 -6.41
N LEU A 119 -9.18 -22.47 -7.45
CA LEU A 119 -9.29 -21.81 -8.75
C LEU A 119 -10.01 -20.46 -8.64
N LYS A 120 -10.99 -20.35 -7.73
CA LYS A 120 -11.67 -19.08 -7.45
C LYS A 120 -10.69 -18.03 -6.91
N MET A 121 -9.86 -18.41 -5.95
CA MET A 121 -8.84 -17.54 -5.38
C MET A 121 -7.82 -17.14 -6.45
N ALA A 122 -7.34 -18.11 -7.24
CA ALA A 122 -6.38 -17.86 -8.30
C ALA A 122 -6.91 -16.90 -9.37
N SER A 123 -8.14 -17.12 -9.84
CA SER A 123 -8.77 -16.23 -10.81
C SER A 123 -8.92 -14.81 -10.27
N SER A 124 -9.28 -14.65 -8.99
CA SER A 124 -9.38 -13.34 -8.35
C SER A 124 -8.01 -12.66 -8.23
N ILE A 125 -6.97 -13.41 -7.89
CA ILE A 125 -5.59 -12.92 -7.78
C ILE A 125 -5.11 -12.43 -9.15
N ILE A 126 -5.20 -13.26 -10.19
CA ILE A 126 -4.71 -12.93 -11.54
C ILE A 126 -5.48 -11.74 -12.12
N SER A 127 -6.81 -11.70 -11.97
CA SER A 127 -7.62 -10.57 -12.43
C SER A 127 -7.17 -9.25 -11.82
N PHE A 128 -6.93 -9.24 -10.50
CA PHE A 128 -6.44 -8.05 -9.82
C PHE A 128 -5.01 -7.70 -10.23
N ASP A 129 -4.09 -8.69 -10.31
CA ASP A 129 -2.70 -8.44 -10.65
C ASP A 129 -2.54 -7.82 -12.04
N VAL A 130 -3.32 -8.27 -13.03
CA VAL A 130 -3.37 -7.68 -14.38
C VAL A 130 -3.89 -6.24 -14.34
N CYS A 131 -4.85 -5.93 -13.47
CA CYS A 131 -5.32 -4.55 -13.28
C CYS A 131 -4.25 -3.68 -12.62
N ALA A 132 -3.67 -4.13 -11.51
CA ALA A 132 -2.63 -3.44 -10.76
C ALA A 132 -1.37 -3.20 -11.62
N PHE A 133 -0.98 -4.16 -12.46
CA PHE A 133 0.13 -4.01 -13.40
C PHE A 133 -0.11 -2.87 -14.39
N ARG A 134 -1.29 -2.80 -15.02
CA ARG A 134 -1.62 -1.74 -15.99
C ARG A 134 -1.64 -0.35 -15.36
N ILE A 135 -2.14 -0.24 -14.13
CA ILE A 135 -2.10 1.01 -13.35
C ILE A 135 -0.66 1.37 -13.00
N ALA A 136 0.11 0.41 -12.48
CA ALA A 136 1.49 0.61 -12.04
C ALA A 136 2.41 1.03 -13.18
N GLU A 137 2.31 0.39 -14.35
CA GLU A 137 3.07 0.73 -15.55
C GLU A 137 2.81 2.19 -15.97
N ARG A 138 1.55 2.62 -15.93
CA ARG A 138 1.17 3.97 -16.31
C ARG A 138 1.67 5.02 -15.31
N ILE A 139 1.58 4.74 -14.01
CA ILE A 139 2.09 5.61 -12.95
C ILE A 139 3.62 5.69 -13.00
N ALA A 140 4.31 4.54 -13.12
CA ALA A 140 5.76 4.49 -13.23
C ALA A 140 6.27 5.30 -14.44
N THR A 141 5.59 5.19 -15.59
CA THR A 141 5.89 6.02 -16.76
C THR A 141 5.74 7.52 -16.45
N GLY A 142 4.68 7.91 -15.74
CA GLY A 142 4.42 9.31 -15.36
C GLY A 142 5.41 9.87 -14.34
N ILE A 143 5.96 9.03 -13.46
CA ILE A 143 7.02 9.42 -12.51
C ILE A 143 8.33 9.76 -13.25
N LEU A 144 8.56 9.20 -14.44
CA LEU A 144 9.79 9.37 -15.20
C LEU A 144 9.78 10.53 -16.20
N THR A 145 8.60 11.07 -16.55
CA THR A 145 8.44 12.05 -17.64
C THR A 145 9.11 13.42 -17.43
N ASP A 146 9.74 13.67 -16.28
CA ASP A 146 10.37 14.96 -15.96
C ASP A 146 11.89 15.04 -16.21
N LYS A 147 12.54 13.98 -16.73
CA LYS A 147 14.02 13.93 -16.82
C LYS A 147 14.57 13.53 -18.18
N ASN A 148 15.74 14.09 -18.53
CA ASN A 148 16.53 13.84 -19.74
C ASN A 148 17.18 12.42 -19.77
N THR A 149 16.55 11.43 -19.14
CA THR A 149 17.00 10.03 -19.06
C THR A 149 16.02 9.12 -19.78
N ASP A 150 16.34 7.82 -19.87
CA ASP A 150 15.43 6.83 -20.46
C ASP A 150 14.07 6.87 -19.77
N LEU A 151 13.04 7.23 -20.53
CA LEU A 151 11.66 7.39 -20.04
C LEU A 151 10.94 6.04 -19.84
N THR A 152 11.60 4.94 -20.15
CA THR A 152 11.03 3.60 -19.98
C THR A 152 11.15 3.18 -18.51
N PRO A 153 10.03 2.86 -17.83
CA PRO A 153 10.08 2.36 -16.46
C PRO A 153 10.70 0.96 -16.41
N ARG A 154 11.58 0.77 -15.44
CA ARG A 154 12.23 -0.52 -15.19
C ARG A 154 11.27 -1.47 -14.46
N PRO A 155 11.42 -2.79 -14.62
CA PRO A 155 10.54 -3.76 -13.96
C PRO A 155 10.45 -3.59 -12.43
N THR A 156 11.55 -3.20 -11.79
CA THR A 156 11.67 -2.88 -10.36
C THR A 156 10.78 -1.70 -9.95
N GLU A 157 10.77 -0.64 -10.75
CA GLU A 157 9.97 0.57 -10.52
C GLU A 157 8.47 0.26 -10.65
N ILE A 158 8.09 -0.50 -11.68
CA ILE A 158 6.71 -0.99 -11.84
C ILE A 158 6.32 -1.89 -10.66
N ALA A 159 7.20 -2.80 -10.24
CA ALA A 159 6.94 -3.70 -9.12
C ALA A 159 6.70 -2.95 -7.81
N ARG A 160 7.42 -1.86 -7.55
CA ARG A 160 7.23 -1.01 -6.35
C ARG A 160 5.89 -0.30 -6.36
N VAL A 161 5.52 0.34 -7.47
CA VAL A 161 4.20 0.96 -7.61
C VAL A 161 3.10 -0.08 -7.45
N LYS A 162 3.24 -1.25 -8.11
CA LYS A 162 2.29 -2.36 -8.01
C LYS A 162 2.14 -2.82 -6.56
N ARG A 163 3.25 -2.94 -5.84
CA ARG A 163 3.26 -3.35 -4.43
C ARG A 163 2.57 -2.32 -3.53
N SER A 164 2.79 -1.03 -3.74
CA SER A 164 2.06 0.01 -3.01
C SER A 164 0.56 -0.01 -3.30
N LEU A 165 0.14 -0.31 -4.54
CA LEU A 165 -1.28 -0.53 -4.87
C LEU A 165 -1.88 -1.71 -4.08
N TYR A 166 -1.14 -2.81 -3.92
CA TYR A 166 -1.59 -3.95 -3.11
C TYR A 166 -1.77 -3.55 -1.63
N ILE A 167 -0.80 -2.85 -1.04
CA ILE A 167 -0.88 -2.40 0.36
C ILE A 167 -2.08 -1.46 0.55
N LEU A 168 -2.24 -0.51 -0.37
CA LEU A 168 -3.35 0.44 -0.36
C LEU A 168 -4.71 -0.25 -0.48
N ASP A 169 -4.85 -1.27 -1.34
CA ASP A 169 -6.11 -2.00 -1.49
C ASP A 169 -6.43 -2.88 -0.29
N ILE A 170 -5.40 -3.47 0.35
CA ILE A 170 -5.56 -4.16 1.64
C ILE A 170 -6.13 -3.18 2.68
N ILE A 171 -5.50 -2.01 2.84
CA ILE A 171 -5.96 -0.96 3.77
C ILE A 171 -7.41 -0.56 3.44
N GLY A 172 -7.71 -0.33 2.16
CA GLY A 172 -9.05 -0.02 1.66
C GLY A 172 -10.11 -1.09 1.97
N HIS A 173 -9.69 -2.34 2.19
CA HIS A 173 -10.59 -3.43 2.55
C HIS A 173 -10.76 -3.63 4.05
N ILE A 174 -9.67 -3.63 4.82
CA ILE A 174 -9.71 -4.01 6.23
C ILE A 174 -9.74 -2.82 7.18
N LEU A 175 -9.23 -1.65 6.79
CA LEU A 175 -9.11 -0.48 7.67
C LEU A 175 -10.03 0.68 7.28
N HIS A 176 -10.54 0.76 6.05
CA HIS A 176 -11.32 1.92 5.59
C HIS A 176 -12.69 2.11 6.27
N SER A 177 -13.39 1.02 6.63
CA SER A 177 -14.80 1.07 7.05
C SER A 177 -15.04 0.82 8.54
N THR A 178 -14.06 1.06 9.42
CA THR A 178 -14.30 0.85 10.87
C THR A 178 -15.40 1.81 11.40
N PRO A 179 -16.17 1.43 12.43
CA PRO A 179 -17.12 2.32 13.08
C PRO A 179 -16.50 3.13 14.23
N PHE A 180 -15.21 2.90 14.56
CA PHE A 180 -14.57 3.46 15.76
C PHE A 180 -13.73 4.70 15.46
N THR A 181 -13.67 5.59 16.45
CA THR A 181 -12.91 6.84 16.46
C THR A 181 -11.45 6.65 16.91
N LEU A 182 -10.62 7.67 16.70
CA LEU A 182 -9.23 7.74 17.19
C LEU A 182 -9.09 7.46 18.68
N GLU A 183 -9.89 8.14 19.49
CA GLU A 183 -9.86 8.02 20.95
C GLU A 183 -10.27 6.61 21.40
N GLU A 184 -11.27 6.03 20.73
CA GLU A 184 -11.71 4.66 20.98
C GLU A 184 -10.58 3.68 20.64
N HIS A 185 -9.94 3.81 19.48
CA HIS A 185 -8.84 2.94 19.03
C HIS A 185 -7.60 2.96 19.92
N ARG A 186 -7.22 4.12 20.47
CA ARG A 186 -6.03 4.26 21.32
C ARG A 186 -6.27 3.84 22.78
N GLY A 187 -7.53 3.82 23.22
CA GLY A 187 -7.86 3.73 24.63
C GLY A 187 -7.26 4.89 25.44
N HIS A 188 -7.42 4.86 26.76
CA HIS A 188 -6.86 5.87 27.66
C HIS A 188 -5.50 5.48 28.27
N ASP A 189 -4.92 4.35 27.85
CA ASP A 189 -3.69 3.78 28.43
C ASP A 189 -2.48 4.00 27.50
N PRO A 190 -1.54 4.91 27.85
CA PRO A 190 -0.33 5.17 27.09
C PRO A 190 0.59 3.94 26.92
N ALA A 191 0.52 2.94 27.81
CA ALA A 191 1.33 1.72 27.69
C ALA A 191 0.79 0.75 26.62
N ARG A 192 -0.43 0.99 26.10
CA ARG A 192 -1.06 0.20 25.02
C ARG A 192 -0.90 0.81 23.63
N GLN A 193 -0.02 1.81 23.48
CA GLN A 193 0.22 2.51 22.21
C GLN A 193 0.73 1.65 21.05
N ASN A 194 1.10 0.38 21.28
CA ASN A 194 1.25 -0.62 20.22
C ASN A 194 -0.14 -1.11 19.74
N THR A 195 -0.83 -0.24 19.00
CA THR A 195 -2.17 -0.50 18.47
C THR A 195 -2.14 -1.63 17.44
N ALA A 196 -3.30 -2.22 17.14
CA ALA A 196 -3.41 -3.21 16.07
C ALA A 196 -2.97 -2.64 14.70
N PHE A 197 -3.13 -1.32 14.50
CA PHE A 197 -2.68 -0.64 13.29
C PHE A 197 -1.15 -0.50 13.24
N THR A 198 -0.50 -0.14 14.36
CA THR A 198 0.97 -0.15 14.43
C THR A 198 1.52 -1.53 14.11
N LYS A 199 0.93 -2.59 14.68
CA LYS A 199 1.30 -3.98 14.38
C LYS A 199 1.03 -4.38 12.93
N PHE A 200 -0.03 -3.86 12.32
CA PHE A 200 -0.31 -4.07 10.91
C PHE A 200 0.81 -3.45 10.04
N TRP A 201 1.16 -2.20 10.30
CA TRP A 201 2.21 -1.48 9.58
C TRP A 201 3.61 -2.07 9.77
N LEU A 202 3.88 -2.69 10.93
CA LEU A 202 5.11 -3.46 11.18
C LEU A 202 5.28 -4.69 10.28
N ASN A 203 4.26 -5.08 9.51
CA ASN A 203 4.41 -6.11 8.49
C ASN A 203 4.96 -5.58 7.15
N PHE A 204 5.22 -4.27 7.03
CA PHE A 204 5.80 -3.65 5.84
C PHE A 204 7.11 -2.96 6.18
N ALA A 205 7.96 -2.78 5.17
CA ALA A 205 9.18 -2.02 5.35
C ALA A 205 8.89 -0.51 5.41
N PRO A 206 9.68 0.28 6.16
CA PRO A 206 9.48 1.73 6.24
C PRO A 206 9.47 2.46 4.88
N TRP A 207 10.26 2.01 3.90
CA TRP A 207 10.23 2.60 2.56
C TRP A 207 8.96 2.22 1.77
N GLU A 208 8.36 1.06 2.01
CA GLU A 208 7.10 0.64 1.38
C GLU A 208 5.95 1.49 1.90
N CYS A 209 5.97 1.77 3.21
CA CYS A 209 5.13 2.74 3.86
C CYS A 209 5.22 4.11 3.14
N ALA A 210 6.44 4.66 3.01
CA ALA A 210 6.66 5.95 2.34
C ALA A 210 6.21 5.95 0.87
N GLN A 211 6.40 4.83 0.16
CA GLN A 211 5.90 4.64 -1.20
C GLN A 211 4.36 4.67 -1.25
N VAL A 212 3.66 3.99 -0.34
CA VAL A 212 2.18 4.06 -0.27
C VAL A 212 1.72 5.51 -0.10
N GLN A 213 2.36 6.27 0.79
CA GLN A 213 2.07 7.70 0.93
C GLN A 213 2.31 8.45 -0.38
N GLY A 214 3.47 8.30 -1.01
CA GLY A 214 3.77 8.94 -2.29
C GLY A 214 2.74 8.59 -3.38
N LEU A 215 2.24 7.35 -3.38
CA LEU A 215 1.24 6.88 -4.31
C LEU A 215 -0.09 7.59 -4.08
N GLU A 216 -0.51 7.80 -2.82
CA GLU A 216 -1.73 8.54 -2.54
C GLU A 216 -1.71 9.96 -3.09
N TRP A 217 -0.58 10.66 -2.94
CA TRP A 217 -0.42 12.01 -3.50
C TRP A 217 -0.57 12.01 -5.02
N ILE A 218 0.14 11.09 -5.70
CA ILE A 218 0.02 10.89 -7.15
C ILE A 218 -1.43 10.60 -7.53
N MET A 219 -2.11 9.72 -6.79
CA MET A 219 -3.48 9.35 -7.05
C MET A 219 -4.44 10.52 -6.87
N MET A 220 -4.26 11.36 -5.85
CA MET A 220 -5.07 12.56 -5.64
C MET A 220 -4.95 13.53 -6.82
N ASP A 221 -3.73 13.74 -7.33
CA ASP A 221 -3.49 14.62 -8.48
C ASP A 221 -4.10 14.04 -9.76
N LEU A 222 -4.01 12.72 -9.95
CA LEU A 222 -4.67 12.05 -11.08
C LEU A 222 -6.20 12.16 -10.99
N ILE A 223 -6.78 12.03 -9.78
CA ILE A 223 -8.21 12.15 -9.56
C ILE A 223 -8.70 13.55 -9.87
N ASP A 224 -8.02 14.57 -9.35
CA ASP A 224 -8.33 15.96 -9.63
C ASP A 224 -8.19 16.28 -11.12
N GLY A 225 -7.11 15.83 -11.75
CA GLY A 225 -6.86 16.00 -13.18
C GLY A 225 -7.96 15.39 -14.06
N ALA A 226 -8.39 14.17 -13.76
CA ALA A 226 -9.49 13.50 -14.47
C ALA A 226 -10.83 14.23 -14.29
N TYR A 227 -11.10 14.71 -13.08
CA TYR A 227 -12.30 15.50 -12.78
C TYR A 227 -12.31 16.83 -13.57
N VAL A 228 -11.20 17.58 -13.53
CA VAL A 228 -11.02 18.84 -14.26
C VAL A 228 -11.21 18.63 -15.77
N ALA A 229 -10.59 17.59 -16.33
CA ALA A 229 -10.68 17.26 -17.75
C ALA A 229 -12.12 16.98 -18.19
N LYS A 230 -12.89 16.20 -17.40
CA LYS A 230 -14.29 15.89 -17.68
C LYS A 230 -15.20 17.13 -17.64
N HIS A 231 -15.00 18.01 -16.67
CA HIS A 231 -15.86 19.18 -16.44
C HIS A 231 -15.40 20.44 -17.19
N GLY A 232 -14.56 20.31 -18.23
CA GLY A 232 -14.17 21.40 -19.11
C GLY A 232 -13.37 22.50 -18.41
N GLY A 233 -12.65 22.17 -17.34
CA GLY A 233 -11.79 23.09 -16.63
C GLY A 233 -10.39 23.18 -17.23
N ILE A 234 -9.77 24.36 -17.14
CA ILE A 234 -8.30 24.45 -17.22
C ILE A 234 -7.77 24.08 -15.83
N PRO A 235 -6.81 23.14 -15.71
CA PRO A 235 -6.10 22.92 -14.46
C PRO A 235 -5.50 24.24 -14.01
N VAL A 236 -5.89 24.74 -12.84
CA VAL A 236 -5.26 25.91 -12.26
C VAL A 236 -4.16 25.37 -11.36
N PRO A 237 -2.89 25.76 -11.57
CA PRO A 237 -1.80 25.38 -10.67
C PRO A 237 -2.21 25.66 -9.22
N ASN A 238 -1.97 24.68 -8.34
CA ASN A 238 -2.21 24.80 -6.89
C ASN A 238 -3.67 25.04 -6.45
N LYS A 239 -4.64 24.85 -7.36
CA LYS A 239 -6.07 24.88 -7.00
C LYS A 239 -6.77 23.59 -7.44
N ARG A 240 -6.88 22.66 -6.49
CA ARG A 240 -7.62 21.41 -6.65
C ARG A 240 -9.13 21.69 -6.65
N ARG A 241 -9.84 21.01 -7.54
CA ARG A 241 -11.31 20.98 -7.58
C ARG A 241 -11.87 19.84 -6.74
N VAL A 242 -11.14 18.76 -6.61
CA VAL A 242 -11.43 17.65 -5.69
C VAL A 242 -10.51 17.80 -4.48
N ASP A 243 -11.10 18.03 -3.31
CA ASP A 243 -10.32 18.11 -2.06
C ASP A 243 -9.56 16.80 -1.80
N MET A 244 -8.38 16.89 -1.18
CA MET A 244 -7.55 15.72 -0.85
C MET A 244 -8.32 14.66 -0.06
N LYS A 245 -9.11 15.10 0.93
CA LYS A 245 -9.99 14.23 1.72
C LYS A 245 -10.93 13.42 0.83
N HIS A 246 -11.59 14.10 -0.11
CA HIS A 246 -12.56 13.48 -1.01
C HIS A 246 -11.89 12.54 -2.02
N ALA A 247 -10.76 12.93 -2.62
CA ALA A 247 -9.99 12.08 -3.53
C ALA A 247 -9.55 10.77 -2.83
N ARG A 248 -9.07 10.88 -1.59
CA ARG A 248 -8.71 9.72 -0.77
C ARG A 248 -9.91 8.81 -0.50
N GLN A 249 -11.03 9.38 -0.06
CA GLN A 249 -12.26 8.62 0.21
C GLN A 249 -12.77 7.89 -1.04
N LEU A 250 -12.78 8.56 -2.19
CA LEU A 250 -13.15 7.96 -3.47
C LEU A 250 -12.30 6.72 -3.77
N MET A 251 -10.98 6.84 -3.64
CA MET A 251 -10.03 5.76 -3.88
C MET A 251 -10.22 4.58 -2.91
N LEU A 252 -10.37 4.84 -1.60
CA LEU A 252 -10.51 3.79 -0.60
C LEU A 252 -11.88 3.08 -0.67
N ILE A 253 -12.96 3.83 -0.94
CA ILE A 253 -14.31 3.27 -1.13
C ILE A 253 -14.35 2.42 -2.39
N LEU A 254 -13.97 2.97 -3.53
CA LEU A 254 -14.10 2.29 -4.81
C LEU A 254 -13.04 1.20 -5.03
N GLY A 255 -11.91 1.29 -4.33
CA GLY A 255 -10.80 0.33 -4.42
C GLY A 255 -9.91 0.55 -5.65
N VAL A 256 -8.79 -0.18 -5.68
CA VAL A 256 -7.75 0.02 -6.71
C VAL A 256 -8.24 -0.34 -8.12
N GLU A 257 -9.10 -1.35 -8.26
CA GLU A 257 -9.62 -1.75 -9.58
C GLU A 257 -10.43 -0.62 -10.25
N ALA A 258 -11.08 0.24 -9.45
CA ALA A 258 -11.82 1.39 -9.95
C ALA A 258 -10.93 2.55 -10.43
N LEU A 259 -9.61 2.47 -10.19
CA LEU A 259 -8.63 3.44 -10.67
C LEU A 259 -8.25 3.22 -12.14
N GLU A 260 -8.46 2.03 -12.70
CA GLU A 260 -8.04 1.73 -14.08
C GLU A 260 -8.60 2.73 -15.11
N PRO A 261 -9.91 3.07 -15.13
CA PRO A 261 -10.44 4.07 -16.05
C PRO A 261 -9.79 5.45 -15.86
N LEU A 262 -9.47 5.80 -14.62
CA LEU A 262 -8.91 7.09 -14.25
C LEU A 262 -7.44 7.23 -14.66
N VAL A 263 -6.64 6.22 -14.36
CA VAL A 263 -5.19 6.25 -14.59
C VAL A 263 -4.86 5.88 -16.04
N VAL A 264 -5.48 4.83 -16.57
CA VAL A 264 -5.14 4.27 -17.89
C VAL A 264 -5.90 4.99 -18.99
N ARG A 265 -7.18 5.31 -18.78
CA ARG A 265 -8.07 5.90 -19.81
C ARG A 265 -8.26 7.42 -19.63
N GLN A 266 -7.84 7.98 -18.50
CA GLN A 266 -8.01 9.40 -18.16
C GLN A 266 -9.48 9.83 -18.14
N GLU A 267 -10.35 8.90 -17.74
CA GLU A 267 -11.78 9.10 -17.65
C GLU A 267 -12.21 9.23 -16.19
N PHE A 268 -13.10 10.18 -15.88
CA PHE A 268 -13.74 10.28 -14.57
C PHE A 268 -15.13 9.60 -14.61
N PRO A 269 -15.28 8.36 -14.13
CA PRO A 269 -16.51 7.58 -14.35
C PRO A 269 -17.73 8.17 -13.63
N ALA A 270 -18.94 7.84 -14.10
CA ALA A 270 -20.18 8.30 -13.47
C ALA A 270 -20.30 7.85 -11.99
N ALA A 271 -19.89 6.63 -11.68
CA ALA A 271 -19.90 6.13 -10.29
C ALA A 271 -18.99 6.96 -9.35
N TRP A 272 -17.87 7.48 -9.86
CA TRP A 272 -17.00 8.38 -9.10
C TRP A 272 -17.65 9.74 -8.87
N GLU A 273 -18.40 10.23 -9.86
CA GLU A 273 -19.14 11.51 -9.78
C GLU A 273 -20.30 11.43 -8.78
N ASP A 274 -21.08 10.35 -8.82
CA ASP A 274 -22.18 10.12 -7.89
C ASP A 274 -21.68 10.01 -6.44
N LEU A 275 -20.57 9.29 -6.23
CA LEU A 275 -19.95 9.18 -4.92
C LEU A 275 -19.37 10.52 -4.47
N TYR A 276 -18.68 11.25 -5.34
CA TYR A 276 -18.13 12.56 -5.00
C TYR A 276 -19.23 13.56 -4.62
N ALA A 277 -20.33 13.58 -5.36
CA ALA A 277 -21.50 14.40 -5.04
C ALA A 277 -22.13 14.02 -3.68
N THR A 278 -22.10 12.72 -3.32
CA THR A 278 -22.57 12.24 -2.02
C THR A 278 -21.66 12.75 -0.89
N LEU A 279 -20.34 12.59 -1.04
CA LEU A 279 -19.36 13.07 -0.07
C LEU A 279 -19.46 14.60 0.15
N GLN A 280 -19.59 15.37 -0.95
CA GLN A 280 -19.80 16.82 -0.86
C GLN A 280 -21.10 17.21 -0.14
N GLN A 281 -22.14 16.39 -0.21
CA GLN A 281 -23.39 16.62 0.51
C GLN A 281 -23.29 16.30 2.01
N GLU A 282 -22.49 15.30 2.38
CA GLU A 282 -22.24 14.94 3.78
C GLU A 282 -21.51 16.04 4.53
N ASP A 283 -20.44 16.60 3.94
CA ASP A 283 -19.69 17.73 4.51
C ASP A 283 -20.59 18.96 4.75
N ARG A 284 -21.63 19.14 3.94
CA ARG A 284 -22.61 20.24 4.09
C ARG A 284 -23.67 19.98 5.15
N LYS A 285 -23.95 18.72 5.50
CA LYS A 285 -25.16 18.35 6.26
C LYS A 285 -24.97 18.33 7.77
N THR A 286 -23.81 18.00 8.34
CA THR A 286 -23.64 18.09 9.81
C THR A 286 -22.23 17.75 10.30
N ALA A 287 -21.83 18.37 11.42
CA ALA A 287 -20.68 18.04 12.26
C ALA A 287 -20.65 16.59 12.81
N ASP A 288 -21.74 15.83 12.64
CA ASP A 288 -21.95 14.49 13.20
C ASP A 288 -21.67 13.33 12.22
N ASN A 289 -21.47 13.59 10.93
CA ASN A 289 -21.24 12.54 9.92
C ASN A 289 -19.75 12.29 9.61
N ARG A 290 -18.87 12.45 10.61
CA ARG A 290 -17.40 12.24 10.49
C ARG A 290 -16.98 10.76 10.38
N ARG A 291 -17.85 9.86 9.89
CA ARG A 291 -17.62 8.40 9.90
C ARG A 291 -16.34 8.02 9.15
N TYR A 292 -16.04 8.70 8.04
CA TYR A 292 -14.87 8.41 7.21
C TYR A 292 -13.61 9.21 7.58
N GLU A 293 -13.76 10.40 8.16
CA GLU A 293 -12.66 11.32 8.46
C GLU A 293 -11.79 10.80 9.62
N LYS A 294 -12.43 10.26 10.67
CA LYS A 294 -11.76 9.87 11.92
C LYS A 294 -10.76 8.73 11.75
N ILE A 295 -10.98 7.82 10.80
CA ILE A 295 -10.19 6.56 10.65
C ILE A 295 -9.01 6.74 9.72
N THR A 296 -9.20 7.54 8.68
CA THR A 296 -8.10 8.05 7.86
C THR A 296 -7.21 9.00 8.64
N GLU A 297 -7.63 9.52 9.79
CA GLU A 297 -6.71 10.21 10.70
C GLU A 297 -5.98 9.18 11.58
N VAL A 298 -6.67 8.19 12.19
CA VAL A 298 -6.04 7.14 13.03
C VAL A 298 -4.97 6.33 12.30
N THR A 299 -5.34 5.75 11.16
CA THR A 299 -4.46 4.82 10.43
C THR A 299 -3.19 5.52 9.98
N TYR A 300 -3.30 6.82 9.72
CA TYR A 300 -2.21 7.66 9.25
C TYR A 300 -1.42 8.24 10.42
N GLU A 301 -2.04 8.71 11.49
CA GLU A 301 -1.30 9.12 12.69
C GLU A 301 -0.51 7.94 13.28
N ASP A 302 -1.06 6.72 13.32
CA ASP A 302 -0.33 5.54 13.79
C ASP A 302 0.77 5.10 12.80
N TYR A 303 0.58 5.35 11.50
CA TYR A 303 1.63 5.26 10.49
C TYR A 303 2.72 6.33 10.69
N PHE A 304 2.33 7.56 11.06
CA PHE A 304 3.22 8.70 11.30
C PHE A 304 3.88 8.66 12.69
N ARG A 305 3.37 7.87 13.65
CA ARG A 305 4.03 7.61 14.94
C ARG A 305 5.36 6.88 14.79
N TRP A 306 5.63 6.25 13.65
CA TRP A 306 6.98 5.83 13.28
C TRP A 306 7.96 7.01 13.17
N PHE A 307 7.45 8.22 13.01
CA PHE A 307 8.18 9.46 12.76
C PHE A 307 7.90 10.57 13.79
N ASP A 308 6.97 10.34 14.73
CA ASP A 308 6.54 11.37 15.68
C ASP A 308 7.54 11.49 16.85
N LEU A 309 8.55 12.33 16.65
CA LEU A 309 9.52 12.74 17.67
C LEU A 309 8.87 13.62 18.76
N SER A 310 7.67 14.17 18.57
CA SER A 310 7.05 15.07 19.57
C SER A 310 6.44 14.32 20.77
N ALA A 311 6.20 13.02 20.63
CA ALA A 311 5.89 12.13 21.76
C ALA A 311 7.08 11.94 22.72
N VAL A 312 8.30 12.25 22.27
CA VAL A 312 9.52 12.24 23.10
C VAL A 312 9.59 13.49 24.00
N ASP A 313 8.98 14.60 23.60
CA ASP A 313 9.06 15.88 24.32
C ASP A 313 8.04 16.00 25.46
N GLN A 314 6.89 15.32 25.38
CA GLN A 314 5.79 15.50 26.34
C GLN A 314 5.80 14.52 27.52
N THR A 315 6.65 13.50 27.51
CA THR A 315 6.85 12.56 28.64
C THR A 315 8.07 12.90 29.49
N GLN A 316 8.55 14.15 29.46
CA GLN A 316 9.49 14.67 30.46
C GLN A 316 8.84 14.74 31.85
N GLY A 317 8.78 13.59 32.49
CA GLY A 317 8.40 13.36 33.87
C GLY A 317 8.91 11.98 34.26
N ASP A 318 10.18 11.93 34.63
CA ASP A 318 10.94 10.76 35.09
C ASP A 318 11.11 9.60 34.11
N VAL A 319 12.31 9.57 33.51
CA VAL A 319 13.18 8.40 33.37
C VAL A 319 12.46 7.06 33.18
N ASP A 320 12.03 6.81 31.96
CA ASP A 320 12.33 5.54 31.28
C ASP A 320 12.75 5.92 29.86
N GLU A 321 13.91 5.40 29.44
CA GLU A 321 14.37 5.47 28.06
C GLU A 321 13.25 4.99 27.14
N TYR A 322 12.58 5.91 26.44
CA TYR A 322 12.14 5.53 25.11
C TYR A 322 13.41 5.51 24.29
N GLU A 323 13.95 4.30 24.11
CA GLU A 323 14.49 3.90 22.82
C GLU A 323 13.60 4.59 21.78
N THR A 324 14.07 5.69 21.16
CA THR A 324 13.45 6.16 19.92
C THR A 324 13.23 4.89 19.13
N THR A 325 12.02 4.51 18.70
CA THR A 325 11.79 3.22 18.01
C THR A 325 12.52 3.12 16.65
N ILE A 326 13.34 4.13 16.36
CA ILE A 326 14.54 4.10 15.52
C ILE A 326 15.66 3.23 16.15
N ASP A 327 15.45 2.62 17.31
CA ASP A 327 16.46 1.86 18.03
C ASP A 327 16.68 0.59 17.26
N ALA A 328 17.79 0.65 16.51
CA ALA A 328 18.19 -0.30 15.51
C ALA A 328 16.98 -0.86 14.75
N PHE A 329 16.48 -0.08 13.79
CA PHE A 329 16.31 -0.59 12.44
C PHE A 329 16.75 -2.04 12.37
N ASN A 330 15.81 -2.97 12.55
CA ASN A 330 16.08 -4.40 12.40
C ASN A 330 16.21 -4.69 10.89
N ILE A 331 16.91 -3.80 10.16
CA ILE A 331 17.36 -3.86 8.77
C ILE A 331 18.07 -5.17 8.56
N ASP A 332 18.86 -5.61 9.54
CA ASP A 332 19.54 -6.92 9.50
C ASP A 332 18.56 -8.10 9.61
N GLY A 333 17.39 -7.89 10.22
CA GLY A 333 16.29 -8.86 10.28
C GLY A 333 15.30 -8.79 9.11
N TYR A 334 15.48 -7.81 8.22
CA TYR A 334 14.77 -7.69 6.95
C TYR A 334 15.63 -8.34 5.87
N ASP A 335 15.12 -9.42 5.27
CA ASP A 335 15.83 -10.18 4.24
C ASP A 335 15.79 -9.41 2.91
N ALA A 336 16.51 -8.28 2.86
CA ALA A 336 16.56 -7.34 1.75
C ALA A 336 17.65 -7.70 0.73
N THR A 337 18.04 -8.97 0.66
CA THR A 337 19.20 -9.43 -0.11
C THR A 337 19.09 -9.17 -1.61
N ASN A 338 17.90 -8.85 -2.14
CA ASN A 338 17.65 -8.70 -3.58
C ASN A 338 17.11 -7.32 -4.06
N ASP A 339 16.65 -6.40 -3.20
CA ASP A 339 16.19 -5.05 -3.63
C ASP A 339 16.59 -3.96 -2.62
N THR A 340 17.86 -3.58 -2.65
CA THR A 340 18.39 -2.47 -1.83
C THR A 340 18.01 -1.10 -2.38
N GLY A 341 17.55 -0.99 -3.63
CA GLY A 341 17.43 0.31 -4.28
C GLY A 341 16.34 1.20 -3.70
N ALA A 342 15.16 0.66 -3.38
CA ALA A 342 14.09 1.44 -2.74
C ALA A 342 14.48 1.92 -1.34
N ARG A 343 15.18 1.04 -0.60
CA ARG A 343 15.70 1.33 0.73
C ARG A 343 16.74 2.44 0.66
N ASP A 344 17.70 2.34 -0.26
CA ASP A 344 18.76 3.32 -0.45
C ASP A 344 18.18 4.68 -0.92
N ALA A 345 17.16 4.67 -1.80
CA ALA A 345 16.44 5.87 -2.22
C ALA A 345 15.77 6.59 -1.05
N TRP A 346 15.12 5.81 -0.20
CA TRP A 346 14.45 6.32 0.99
C TRP A 346 15.43 6.87 2.01
N PHE A 347 16.53 6.17 2.29
CA PHE A 347 17.58 6.66 3.17
C PHE A 347 18.25 7.92 2.64
N TRP A 348 18.49 7.98 1.33
CA TRP A 348 18.99 9.17 0.68
C TRP A 348 18.03 10.35 0.85
N GLN A 349 16.72 10.14 0.71
CA GLN A 349 15.73 11.18 0.98
C GLN A 349 15.79 11.64 2.42
N LEU A 350 15.72 10.72 3.38
CA LEU A 350 15.81 11.06 4.80
C LEU A 350 17.04 11.93 5.06
N ASN A 351 18.22 11.48 4.61
CA ASN A 351 19.50 12.18 4.74
C ASN A 351 19.46 13.57 4.08
N ARG A 352 18.94 13.69 2.86
CA ARG A 352 18.80 14.99 2.18
C ARG A 352 17.89 15.97 2.94
N PHE A 353 16.93 15.48 3.71
CA PHE A 353 15.97 16.28 4.47
C PHE A 353 16.37 16.53 5.93
N TRP A 354 17.62 16.26 6.31
CA TRP A 354 18.08 16.42 7.69
C TRP A 354 18.13 17.88 8.18
N GLY A 355 16.99 18.30 8.75
CA GLY A 355 16.69 19.56 9.43
C GLY A 355 15.32 19.57 10.13
N ILE A 356 14.76 18.41 10.50
CA ILE A 356 13.44 18.31 11.16
C ILE A 356 13.60 18.52 12.68
N LEU A 357 13.51 19.77 13.11
CA LEU A 357 12.86 20.18 14.35
C LEU A 357 11.49 20.76 13.93
N VAL A 358 10.38 20.06 14.16
CA VAL A 358 9.04 20.67 13.96
C VAL A 358 8.60 21.34 15.26
N HIS A 359 9.23 22.47 15.54
CA HIS A 359 8.52 23.65 16.02
C HIS A 359 8.73 24.71 14.95
N ASP A 360 7.74 24.85 14.07
CA ASP A 360 7.77 25.74 12.91
C ASP A 360 7.69 27.22 13.34
N PRO A 361 8.71 28.07 13.09
CA PRO A 361 8.61 29.50 13.31
C PRO A 361 8.72 30.29 11.98
N VAL A 362 8.65 29.65 10.81
CA VAL A 362 8.76 30.36 9.51
C VAL A 362 7.53 30.18 8.62
N PHE A 363 6.65 29.21 8.89
CA PHE A 363 5.32 29.14 8.24
C PHE A 363 4.18 29.70 9.09
N TYR A 364 4.46 30.50 10.13
CA TYR A 364 3.40 31.16 10.89
C TYR A 364 2.70 32.30 10.13
N GLU A 365 3.21 32.72 8.96
CA GLU A 365 2.52 33.70 8.09
C GLU A 365 2.13 33.17 6.70
N ALA A 366 2.37 31.89 6.39
CA ALA A 366 1.92 31.28 5.12
C ALA A 366 0.49 30.69 5.22
N GLY A 367 -0.34 31.22 6.12
CA GLY A 367 -1.74 30.83 6.28
C GLY A 367 -2.63 31.11 5.06
N ASN A 368 -2.08 31.57 3.93
CA ASN A 368 -2.82 31.88 2.70
C ASN A 368 -2.16 31.44 1.38
N GLU A 369 -0.99 30.79 1.38
CA GLU A 369 -0.29 30.43 0.15
C GLU A 369 0.28 29.00 0.22
N TRP A 370 -0.58 28.00 0.02
CA TRP A 370 -0.18 26.65 -0.42
C TRP A 370 0.20 26.65 -1.92
N ASP A 371 0.86 27.72 -2.37
CA ASP A 371 1.41 27.84 -3.71
C ASP A 371 2.83 27.26 -3.67
N VAL A 372 2.94 25.93 -3.58
CA VAL A 372 4.22 25.22 -3.71
C VAL A 372 4.59 25.16 -5.19
N GLY A 373 4.90 26.35 -5.72
CA GLY A 373 5.52 26.55 -7.01
C GLY A 373 7.03 26.50 -6.86
N ASP A 374 7.58 25.28 -6.79
CA ASP A 374 8.86 24.95 -7.42
C ASP A 374 8.84 23.43 -7.71
N TRP A 375 8.51 23.12 -8.97
CA TRP A 375 8.19 21.79 -9.50
C TRP A 375 9.39 20.89 -9.80
N GLU A 376 10.63 21.31 -9.56
CA GLU A 376 11.76 20.56 -10.14
C GLU A 376 12.06 19.22 -9.43
N TYR A 377 11.58 19.00 -8.20
CA TYR A 377 11.73 17.71 -7.50
C TYR A 377 10.60 17.50 -6.48
N SER A 378 9.54 16.77 -6.83
CA SER A 378 8.71 16.15 -5.79
C SER A 378 9.57 15.06 -5.13
N PRO A 379 9.94 15.19 -3.84
CA PRO A 379 10.85 14.23 -3.20
C PRO A 379 10.32 12.80 -3.29
N HIS A 380 9.00 12.62 -3.35
CA HIS A 380 8.37 11.32 -3.48
C HIS A 380 8.69 10.59 -4.80
N GLN A 381 9.09 11.28 -5.87
CA GLN A 381 9.43 10.63 -7.14
C GLN A 381 10.63 9.68 -7.02
N VAL A 382 11.63 10.06 -6.22
CA VAL A 382 12.85 9.24 -6.05
C VAL A 382 12.58 7.97 -5.26
N LEU A 383 11.49 7.88 -4.47
CA LEU A 383 11.12 6.66 -3.74
C LEU A 383 10.81 5.49 -4.69
N TRP A 384 10.47 5.81 -5.94
CA TRP A 384 10.08 4.84 -6.94
C TRP A 384 11.27 4.36 -7.78
N TRP A 385 12.33 5.15 -7.84
CA TRP A 385 13.49 4.90 -8.68
C TRP A 385 14.36 3.78 -8.13
N ASP A 386 14.83 2.91 -9.00
CA ASP A 386 15.85 1.95 -8.59
C ASP A 386 17.23 2.60 -8.43
N ARG A 387 18.12 1.85 -7.77
CA ARG A 387 19.45 2.34 -7.41
C ARG A 387 20.25 2.72 -8.62
N GLU A 388 20.27 1.83 -9.61
CA GLU A 388 20.96 2.05 -10.87
C GLU A 388 20.48 3.34 -11.56
N ARG A 389 19.16 3.62 -11.59
CA ARG A 389 18.66 4.89 -12.14
C ARG A 389 19.09 6.09 -11.30
N MET A 390 19.08 5.97 -9.97
CA MET A 390 19.56 7.05 -9.11
C MET A 390 21.05 7.33 -9.37
N GLU A 391 21.89 6.29 -9.49
CA GLU A 391 23.33 6.37 -9.76
C GLU A 391 23.64 6.98 -11.14
N GLU A 392 22.74 6.84 -12.12
CA GLU A 392 22.84 7.50 -13.43
C GLU A 392 22.68 9.02 -13.35
N VAL A 393 21.93 9.52 -12.37
CA VAL A 393 21.58 10.95 -12.25
C VAL A 393 22.42 11.65 -11.19
N ILE A 394 22.76 10.97 -10.09
CA ILE A 394 23.43 11.56 -8.92
C ILE A 394 24.36 10.51 -8.29
N GLU A 395 25.52 10.95 -7.79
CA GLU A 395 26.38 10.10 -6.95
C GLU A 395 25.68 9.85 -5.60
N ILE A 396 25.24 8.60 -5.38
CA ILE A 396 24.58 8.19 -4.12
C ILE A 396 25.68 7.74 -3.14
N PRO A 397 25.70 8.27 -1.90
CA PRO A 397 26.57 7.73 -0.85
C PRO A 397 26.32 6.23 -0.62
N SER A 398 27.31 5.51 -0.09
CA SER A 398 27.10 4.10 0.23
C SER A 398 26.00 3.94 1.30
N PHE A 399 25.42 2.74 1.39
CA PHE A 399 24.41 2.45 2.41
C PHE A 399 24.97 2.67 3.82
N GLU A 400 26.21 2.24 4.03
CA GLU A 400 26.97 2.45 5.26
C GLU A 400 27.15 3.95 5.55
N ASP A 401 27.53 4.75 4.54
CA ASP A 401 27.68 6.20 4.72
C ASP A 401 26.34 6.86 5.04
N MET A 402 25.25 6.49 4.36
CA MET A 402 23.91 7.01 4.67
C MET A 402 23.46 6.64 6.07
N MET A 403 23.74 5.40 6.52
CA MET A 403 23.43 4.94 7.86
C MET A 403 24.26 5.64 8.92
N GLU A 404 25.56 5.85 8.70
CA GLU A 404 26.41 6.60 9.63
C GLU A 404 25.94 8.06 9.75
N VAL A 405 25.63 8.71 8.62
CA VAL A 405 25.05 10.06 8.65
C VAL A 405 23.72 10.09 9.39
N LEU A 406 22.84 9.11 9.18
CA LEU A 406 21.58 9.03 9.92
C LEU A 406 21.80 8.76 11.42
N LYS A 407 22.76 7.91 11.80
CA LYS A 407 23.10 7.72 13.22
C LYS A 407 23.62 9.02 13.85
N GLU A 408 24.53 9.70 13.16
CA GLU A 408 25.15 10.94 13.63
C GLU A 408 24.18 12.11 13.72
N ASN A 409 23.12 12.12 12.91
CA ASN A 409 22.18 13.23 12.92
C ASN A 409 20.86 12.87 13.65
N VAL A 410 20.26 11.70 13.40
CA VAL A 410 18.99 11.21 14.01
C VAL A 410 19.13 10.86 15.49
N LEU A 411 20.22 10.20 15.86
CA LEU A 411 20.42 9.70 17.23
C LEU A 411 21.13 10.72 18.11
N VAL A 412 21.63 11.82 17.53
CA VAL A 412 22.30 12.92 18.23
C VAL A 412 21.33 14.10 18.33
N VAL A 413 20.14 13.86 18.87
CA VAL A 413 19.46 14.91 19.65
C VAL A 413 20.18 15.00 21.00
N THR A 414 21.47 15.38 20.97
CA THR A 414 22.23 15.64 22.20
C THR A 414 21.99 17.05 22.65
N ARG A 415 21.46 17.17 23.89
CA ARG A 415 21.59 18.29 24.84
C ARG A 415 21.77 19.69 24.21
N PRO A 416 20.84 20.64 24.43
CA PRO A 416 21.31 21.98 24.73
C PRO A 416 22.10 21.88 26.04
N ASP A 417 23.39 22.19 25.99
CA ASP A 417 24.23 22.32 27.18
C ASP A 417 23.52 23.26 28.17
N ALA A 418 23.20 22.73 29.36
CA ALA A 418 22.72 23.49 30.51
C ALA A 418 23.88 23.97 31.37
#